data_AF-A0A7V3M9P6-F1
#
_entry.id   AF-A0A7V3M9P6-F1
#
_cell.length_a   1.000
_cell.length_b   1.000
_cell.length_c   1.000
_cell.angle_alpha   90.00
_cell.angle_beta   90.00
_cell.angle_gamma   90.00
#
_symmetry.space_group_name_H-M   'P 1'
#
loop_
_entity.id
_entity.type
_entity.pdbx_description
1 polymer ?
#
loop_
_entity_poly.entity_id
_entity_poly.type
_entity_poly.pdbx_seq_one_letter_code
_entity_poly.pdbx_strand_id
1 'polypeptide(L)' 'MDWLNFLKVMIIEEKAARDKYQLAMDLADDPNVKAIFEKLRDEEAFHANFLEGEYARLEKLLKKGG' A
#
# COMPACT_ATOMS: atom_id res chain seq x y z
N MET A 1 -17.84 13.06 -3.85
CA MET A 1 -16.86 12.03 -3.42
C MET A 1 -15.59 12.77 -3.03
N ASP A 2 -15.05 12.53 -1.85
CA ASP A 2 -13.77 13.13 -1.44
C ASP A 2 -12.63 12.23 -1.92
N TRP A 3 -12.00 12.63 -3.03
CA TRP A 3 -10.94 11.87 -3.67
C TRP A 3 -9.67 11.76 -2.82
N LEU A 4 -9.41 12.73 -1.93
CA LEU A 4 -8.29 12.65 -1.00
C LEU A 4 -8.55 11.59 0.07
N ASN A 5 -9.78 11.52 0.59
CA ASN A 5 -10.15 10.46 1.52
C ASN A 5 -10.14 9.09 0.86
N PHE A 6 -10.52 8.98 -0.43
CA PHE A 6 -10.40 7.74 -1.17
C PHE A 6 -8.94 7.26 -1.22
N LEU A 7 -7.99 8.12 -1.63
CA LEU A 7 -6.57 7.74 -1.66
C LEU A 7 -6.01 7.43 -0.27
N LYS A 8 -6.44 8.12 0.79
CA LYS A 8 -6.08 7.76 2.17
C LYS A 8 -6.51 6.35 2.54
N VAL A 9 -7.73 5.96 2.20
CA VAL A 9 -8.23 4.60 2.44
C VAL A 9 -7.39 3.59 1.67
N MET A 10 -7.08 3.85 0.40
CA MET A 10 -6.22 2.95 -0.38
C MET A 10 -4.83 2.79 0.24
N ILE A 11 -4.19 3.87 0.71
CA ILE A 11 -2.89 3.79 1.41
C ILE A 11 -2.97 2.90 2.67
N ILE A 12 -4.07 2.99 3.42
CA ILE A 12 -4.30 2.16 4.61
C ILE A 12 -4.46 0.70 4.20
N GLU A 13 -5.21 0.41 3.13
CA GLU A 13 -5.41 -0.95 2.64
C GLU A 13 -4.10 -1.58 2.15
N GLU A 14 -3.23 -0.86 1.43
CA GLU A 14 -1.92 -1.39 1.01
C GLU A 14 -1.03 -1.73 2.21
N LYS A 15 -1.02 -0.89 3.24
CA LYS A 15 -0.30 -1.16 4.49
C LYS A 15 -0.87 -2.39 5.21
N ALA A 16 -2.20 -2.53 5.25
CA ALA A 16 -2.85 -3.69 5.82
C ALA A 16 -2.58 -4.98 5.02
N ALA A 17 -2.54 -4.90 3.69
CA ALA A 17 -2.18 -6.01 2.81
C ALA A 17 -0.73 -6.46 3.04
N ARG A 18 0.20 -5.52 3.08
CA ARG A 18 1.61 -5.77 3.46
C ARG A 18 1.71 -6.53 4.78
N ASP A 19 1.02 -6.08 5.82
CA ASP A 19 1.09 -6.69 7.14
C ASP A 19 0.49 -8.11 7.15
N LYS A 20 -0.56 -8.37 6.36
CA LYS A 20 -1.11 -9.73 6.17
C LYS A 20 -0.10 -10.65 5.47
N TYR A 21 0.63 -10.17 4.46
CA TYR A 21 1.67 -10.97 3.81
C TYR A 21 2.87 -11.20 4.72
N GLN A 22 3.25 -10.24 5.56
CA GLN A 22 4.27 -10.45 6.58
C GLN A 22 3.85 -11.57 7.56
N LEU A 23 2.60 -11.54 8.04
CA LEU A 23 2.08 -12.62 8.88
C LEU A 23 2.10 -13.98 8.17
N ALA A 24 1.76 -14.02 6.87
CA ALA A 24 1.83 -15.25 6.08
C ALA A 24 3.27 -15.78 5.95
N MET A 25 4.28 -14.90 5.79
CA MET A 25 5.69 -15.28 5.82
C MET A 25 6.12 -15.84 7.16
N ASP A 26 5.66 -15.24 8.26
CA ASP A 26 5.99 -15.64 9.63
C ASP A 26 5.42 -17.02 9.97
N LEU A 27 4.25 -17.35 9.40
CA LEU A 27 3.56 -18.63 9.60
C LEU A 27 3.98 -19.74 8.62
N ALA A 28 4.57 -19.40 7.48
CA ALA A 28 4.98 -20.38 6.49
C ALA A 28 6.23 -21.16 6.97
N ASP A 29 6.27 -22.46 6.68
CA ASP A 29 7.46 -23.30 6.93
C ASP A 29 8.31 -23.51 5.66
N ASP A 30 7.67 -23.57 4.49
CA ASP A 30 8.34 -23.80 3.20
C ASP A 30 9.02 -22.49 2.70
N PRO A 31 10.33 -22.52 2.40
CA PRO A 31 11.06 -21.34 1.93
C PRO A 31 10.55 -20.81 0.57
N ASN A 32 10.02 -21.66 -0.31
CA ASN A 32 9.44 -21.22 -1.57
C ASN A 32 8.13 -20.48 -1.34
N VAL A 33 7.33 -20.92 -0.37
CA VAL A 33 6.10 -20.23 0.03
C VAL A 33 6.42 -18.88 0.66
N LYS A 34 7.46 -18.81 1.51
CA LYS A 34 7.96 -17.53 2.05
C LYS A 34 8.34 -16.55 0.95
N ALA A 35 9.06 -17.00 -0.08
CA ALA A 35 9.49 -16.15 -1.18
C ALA A 35 8.31 -15.54 -1.97
N ILE A 36 7.20 -16.27 -2.10
CA ILE A 36 5.97 -15.74 -2.72
C ILE A 36 5.42 -14.57 -1.90
N PHE A 37 5.24 -14.76 -0.59
CA PHE A 37 4.68 -13.72 0.28
C PHE A 37 5.63 -12.55 0.51
N GLU A 38 6.95 -12.79 0.48
CA GLU A 38 7.97 -11.74 0.51
C GLU A 38 7.80 -10.79 -0.68
N LYS A 39 7.69 -11.35 -1.88
CA LYS A 39 7.48 -10.56 -3.09
C LYS A 39 6.20 -9.72 -2.99
N LEU A 40 5.09 -10.34 -2.57
CA LEU A 40 3.81 -9.64 -2.43
C LEU A 40 3.88 -8.52 -1.38
N ARG A 41 4.47 -8.79 -0.20
CA ARG A 41 4.68 -7.79 0.84
C ARG A 41 5.45 -6.57 0.31
N ASP A 42 6.50 -6.81 -0.46
CA ASP A 42 7.36 -5.75 -0.99
C ASP A 42 6.67 -4.95 -2.10
N GLU A 43 5.82 -5.59 -2.91
CA GLU A 43 4.95 -4.92 -3.88
C GLU A 43 3.96 -3.98 -3.19
N GLU A 44 3.29 -4.39 -2.10
CA GLU A 44 2.37 -3.50 -1.38
C GLU A 44 3.08 -2.34 -0.69
N ALA A 45 4.31 -2.53 -0.23
CA ALA A 45 5.13 -1.43 0.28
C ALA A 45 5.43 -0.39 -0.82
N PHE A 46 5.69 -0.85 -2.05
CA PHE A 46 5.83 0.05 -3.21
C PHE A 46 4.51 0.77 -3.52
N HIS A 47 3.37 0.06 -3.54
CA HIS A 47 2.06 0.66 -3.80
C HIS A 47 1.70 1.74 -2.77
N ALA A 48 1.92 1.48 -1.48
CA ALA A 48 1.67 2.47 -0.42
C ALA A 48 2.48 3.76 -0.64
N ASN A 49 3.77 3.64 -0.92
CA ASN A 49 4.65 4.79 -1.18
C ASN A 49 4.22 5.55 -2.44
N PHE A 50 3.83 4.83 -3.49
CA PHE A 50 3.35 5.43 -4.74
C PHE A 50 2.06 6.22 -4.50
N LEU A 51 1.09 5.65 -3.78
CA LEU A 51 -0.18 6.29 -3.45
C LEU A 51 0.02 7.52 -2.55
N GLU A 52 0.97 7.52 -1.62
CA GLU A 52 1.32 8.70 -0.83
C GLU A 52 1.82 9.85 -1.72
N GLY A 53 2.62 9.54 -2.74
CA GLY A 53 3.05 10.51 -3.75
C GLY A 53 1.88 11.08 -4.55
N GLU A 54 0.97 10.22 -5.02
CA GLU A 54 -0.21 10.65 -5.77
C GLU A 54 -1.20 11.44 -4.91
N TYR A 55 -1.35 11.08 -3.63
CA TYR A 55 -2.11 11.87 -2.66
C TYR A 55 -1.56 13.29 -2.57
N ALA A 56 -0.25 13.43 -2.38
CA ALA A 56 0.39 14.75 -2.27
C ALA A 56 0.25 15.57 -3.56
N ARG A 57 0.32 14.91 -4.73
CA ARG A 57 0.10 15.54 -6.03
C ARG A 57 -1.35 16.02 -6.18
N LEU A 58 -2.33 15.18 -5.84
CA LEU A 58 -3.75 15.51 -5.91
C LEU A 58 -4.12 16.63 -4.94
N GLU A 59 -3.60 16.61 -3.72
CA GLU A 59 -3.85 17.66 -2.73
C GLU A 59 -3.37 19.03 -3.24
N LYS A 60 -2.19 19.08 -3.86
CA LYS A 60 -1.66 20.30 -4.48
C LYS A 60 -2.53 20.78 -5.65
N LEU A 61 -3.06 19.87 -6.46
CA LEU A 61 -3.95 20.21 -7.58
C LEU A 61 -5.26 20.82 -7.09
N LEU A 62 -5.89 20.20 -6.09
CA LEU A 62 -7.15 20.69 -5.52
C LEU A 62 -6.98 22.04 -4.80
N LYS A 63 -5.85 22.27 -4.13
CA LYS A 63 -5.51 23.57 -3.52
C LYS A 63 -5.26 24.69 -4.54
N LYS A 64 -4.82 24.37 -5.75
CA LYS A 64 -4.56 25.36 -6.82
C LYS A 64 -5.79 25.68 -7.68
N GLY A 65 -6.76 24.77 -7.71
CA GLY A 65 -7.99 24.92 -8.49
C GLY A 65 -9.20 25.40 -7.68
N GLY A 66 -9.03 25.65 -6.38
CA GLY A 66 -10.04 26.19 -5.47
C GLY A 66 -9.78 27.65 -5.10
#